data_AF-A0A816BDN8-F1
#
_entry.id   AF-A0A816BDN8-F1
#
_cell.length_a   1.000
_cell.length_b   1.000
_cell.length_c   1.000
_cell.angle_alpha   90.00
_cell.angle_beta   90.00
_cell.angle_gamma   90.00
#
_symmetry.space_group_name_H-M   'P 1'
#
loop_
_entity.id
_entity.type
_entity.pdbx_description
1 polymer ?
#
loop_
_entity_poly.entity_id
_entity_poly.type
_entity_poly.pdbx_seq_one_letter_code
_entity_poly.pdbx_strand_id
1 'polypeptide(L)'
;MVMCWAHVRRCLDNKLCLINDKNERHEVISDIEKLQICNSTDSFQLASELFLKKYEKHEDFIRYLKSEWLTAHSRCVNVIKRENTFRERLVLSRFLVGAIEMVSKWSRDRDEKQPNAILFVNEPTITLNKWTKSYHFAKSPKTIL
;
A
#
# COMPACT_ATOMS: atom_id res chain seq x y z
N MET A 1 1.26 9.75 -4.60
CA MET A 1 1.63 8.72 -3.61
C MET A 1 0.46 7.75 -3.47
N VAL A 2 0.61 6.50 -3.92
CA VAL A 2 -0.42 5.47 -3.73
C VAL A 2 -0.40 5.07 -2.25
N MET A 3 -1.38 5.56 -1.48
CA MET A 3 -1.54 5.24 -0.06
C MET A 3 -2.04 3.80 0.08
N CYS A 4 -1.12 2.84 0.17
CA CYS A 4 -1.45 1.46 0.50
C CYS A 4 -1.80 1.31 1.99
N TRP A 5 -2.50 0.23 2.36
CA TRP A 5 -2.87 -0.04 3.75
C TRP A 5 -1.67 -0.04 4.70
N ALA A 6 -0.50 -0.53 4.25
CA ALA A 6 0.70 -0.54 5.07
C ALA A 6 1.20 0.87 5.42
N HIS A 7 1.06 1.85 4.51
CA HIS A 7 1.39 3.25 4.80
C HIS A 7 0.42 3.84 5.82
N VAL A 8 -0.88 3.63 5.61
CA VAL A 8 -1.92 4.03 6.55
C VAL A 8 -1.65 3.44 7.94
N ARG A 9 -1.28 2.16 8.00
CA ARG A 9 -0.99 1.47 9.25
C ARG A 9 0.18 2.08 9.99
N ARG A 10 1.29 2.37 9.31
CA ARG A 10 2.44 3.05 9.93
C ARG A 10 2.08 4.43 10.47
N CYS A 11 1.26 5.19 9.74
CA CYS A 11 0.79 6.49 10.21
C CYS A 11 -0.11 6.36 11.46
N LEU A 12 -0.96 5.35 11.50
CA LEU A 12 -1.79 5.05 12.68
C LEU A 12 -0.93 4.63 13.88
N ASP A 13 0.04 3.73 13.68
CA ASP A 13 0.92 3.27 14.75
C ASP A 13 1.68 4.44 15.41
N ASN A 14 2.11 5.43 14.62
CA ASN A 14 2.74 6.64 15.12
C ASN A 14 1.82 7.54 15.98
N LYS A 15 0.49 7.41 15.83
CA LYS A 15 -0.51 8.21 16.55
C LYS A 15 -1.24 7.45 17.65
N LEU A 16 -1.12 6.12 17.70
CA LEU A 16 -1.65 5.30 18.79
C LEU A 16 -1.00 5.60 20.15
N CYS A 17 0.17 6.23 20.15
CA CYS A 17 0.80 6.73 21.38
C CYS A 17 -0.08 7.76 22.13
N LEU A 18 -1.04 8.40 21.45
CA LEU A 18 -2.02 9.33 22.05
C LEU A 18 -3.00 8.63 22.99
N ILE A 19 -3.13 7.31 22.91
CA ILE A 19 -3.95 6.49 23.82
C ILE A 19 -3.03 5.95 24.91
N ASN A 20 -3.31 6.21 26.19
CA ASN A 20 -2.40 5.81 27.27
C ASN A 20 -2.40 4.29 27.53
N ASP A 21 -3.57 3.65 27.45
CA ASP A 21 -3.70 2.22 27.72
C ASP A 21 -3.28 1.36 26.52
N LYS A 22 -2.32 0.46 26.75
CA LYS A 22 -1.83 -0.49 25.75
C LYS A 22 -2.92 -1.47 25.31
N ASN A 23 -3.82 -1.90 26.18
CA ASN A 23 -4.91 -2.81 25.80
C ASN A 23 -5.89 -2.11 24.85
N GLU A 24 -6.26 -0.88 25.16
CA GLU A 24 -7.12 -0.06 24.30
C GLU A 24 -6.47 0.21 22.94
N ARG A 25 -5.15 0.41 22.87
CA ARG A 25 -4.43 0.52 21.58
C ARG A 25 -4.64 -0.71 20.70
N HIS A 26 -4.56 -1.91 21.26
CA HIS A 26 -4.77 -3.17 20.51
C HIS A 26 -6.22 -3.30 20.06
N GLU A 27 -7.17 -2.92 20.91
CA GLU A 27 -8.60 -2.96 20.56
C GLU A 27 -8.93 -1.99 19.42
N VAL A 28 -8.43 -0.74 19.52
CA VAL A 28 -8.55 0.29 18.49
C VAL A 28 -7.99 -0.19 17.16
N ILE A 29 -6.80 -0.78 17.16
CA ILE A 29 -6.18 -1.40 15.99
C ILE A 29 -7.10 -2.46 15.38
N SER A 30 -7.60 -3.37 16.20
CA SER A 30 -8.44 -4.49 15.75
C SER A 30 -9.72 -3.95 15.12
N ASP A 31 -10.34 -2.93 15.71
CA ASP A 31 -11.56 -2.35 15.19
C ASP A 31 -11.32 -1.52 13.91
N ILE A 32 -10.16 -0.86 13.79
CA ILE A 32 -9.72 -0.21 12.55
C ILE A 32 -9.48 -1.24 11.43
N GLU A 33 -8.91 -2.41 11.73
CA GLU A 33 -8.78 -3.51 10.78
C GLU A 33 -10.16 -4.03 10.33
N LYS A 34 -11.16 -4.06 11.21
CA LYS A 34 -12.55 -4.39 10.85
C LYS A 34 -13.17 -3.33 9.92
N LEU A 35 -12.95 -2.04 10.20
CA LEU A 35 -13.34 -0.96 9.29
C LEU A 35 -12.67 -1.13 7.92
N GLN A 36 -11.40 -1.55 7.92
CA GLN A 36 -10.65 -1.84 6.71
C GLN A 36 -11.17 -3.06 5.94
N ILE A 37 -12.05 -3.91 6.46
CA ILE A 37 -12.63 -5.04 5.69
C ILE A 37 -14.09 -4.84 5.27
N CYS A 38 -14.77 -3.76 5.68
CA CYS A 38 -16.14 -3.45 5.26
C CYS A 38 -16.33 -3.51 3.74
N ASN A 39 -17.35 -4.24 3.27
CA ASN A 39 -17.58 -4.52 1.84
C ASN A 39 -18.51 -3.51 1.15
N SER A 40 -19.20 -2.66 1.91
CA SER A 40 -20.10 -1.63 1.40
C SER A 40 -19.75 -0.26 1.99
N THR A 41 -20.09 0.80 1.23
CA THR A 41 -19.94 2.18 1.70
C THR A 41 -20.83 2.44 2.93
N ASP A 42 -22.06 1.94 2.92
CA ASP A 42 -23.04 2.14 4.00
C ASP A 42 -22.58 1.47 5.30
N SER A 43 -22.10 0.23 5.23
CA SER A 43 -21.55 -0.46 6.41
C SER A 43 -20.29 0.22 6.91
N PHE A 44 -19.45 0.75 6.03
CA PHE A 44 -18.27 1.50 6.43
C PHE A 44 -18.65 2.81 7.14
N GLN A 45 -19.62 3.55 6.61
CA GLN A 45 -20.08 4.80 7.22
C GLN A 45 -20.69 4.57 8.60
N LEU A 46 -21.62 3.61 8.70
CA LEU A 46 -22.24 3.24 9.98
C LEU A 46 -21.19 2.74 11.00
N ALA A 47 -20.29 1.85 10.58
CA ALA A 47 -19.24 1.34 11.45
C ALA A 47 -18.27 2.46 11.88
N SER A 48 -17.98 3.44 11.01
CA SER A 48 -17.16 4.60 11.36
C SER A 48 -17.84 5.47 12.40
N GLU A 49 -19.14 5.73 12.27
CA GLU A 49 -19.92 6.47 13.27
C GLU A 49 -19.92 5.76 14.64
N LEU A 50 -20.13 4.44 14.64
CA LEU A 50 -20.08 3.62 15.86
C LEU A 50 -18.67 3.62 16.49
N PHE A 51 -17.63 3.52 15.67
CA PHE A 51 -16.24 3.57 16.13
C PHE A 51 -15.92 4.91 16.81
N LEU A 52 -16.32 6.02 16.19
CA LEU A 52 -16.12 7.36 16.72
C LEU A 52 -16.81 7.55 18.07
N LYS A 53 -18.01 6.97 18.23
CA LYS A 53 -18.74 6.98 19.49
C LYS A 53 -18.07 6.11 20.56
N LYS A 54 -17.57 4.92 20.18
CA LYS A 54 -16.90 3.99 21.11
C LYS A 54 -15.63 4.58 21.73
N TYR A 55 -14.87 5.37 20.96
CA TYR A 55 -13.59 5.93 21.38
C TYR A 55 -13.63 7.45 21.62
N GLU A 56 -14.81 8.01 21.89
CA GLU A 56 -15.02 9.46 22.06
C GLU A 56 -14.13 10.10 23.14
N LYS A 57 -13.77 9.32 24.17
CA LYS A 57 -12.87 9.75 25.26
C LYS A 57 -11.46 10.12 24.80
N HIS A 58 -11.03 9.65 23.63
CA HIS A 58 -9.69 9.90 23.09
C HIS A 58 -9.75 10.99 22.03
N GLU A 59 -10.12 12.21 22.44
CA GLU A 59 -10.44 13.31 21.53
C GLU A 59 -9.33 13.63 20.51
N ASP A 60 -8.07 13.65 20.94
CA ASP A 60 -6.95 13.98 20.05
C ASP A 60 -6.73 12.92 18.97
N PHE A 61 -6.85 11.64 19.34
CA PHE A 61 -6.77 10.53 18.40
C PHE A 61 -7.95 10.54 17.43
N ILE A 62 -9.17 10.74 17.95
CA ILE A 62 -10.39 10.81 17.13
C ILE A 62 -10.35 11.98 16.15
N ARG A 63 -9.84 13.14 16.58
CA ARG A 63 -9.70 14.33 15.73
C ARG A 63 -8.76 14.07 14.56
N TYR A 64 -7.59 13.48 14.84
CA TYR A 64 -6.65 13.04 13.81
C TYR A 64 -7.29 12.02 12.85
N LEU A 65 -7.96 11.00 13.39
CA LEU A 65 -8.56 9.95 12.59
C LEU A 65 -9.66 10.51 11.67
N LYS A 66 -10.47 11.47 12.15
CA LYS A 66 -11.49 12.15 11.34
C LYS A 66 -10.88 12.94 10.19
N SER A 67 -9.88 13.78 10.45
CA SER A 67 -9.30 14.69 9.46
C SER A 67 -8.44 13.97 8.43
N GLU A 68 -7.62 13.02 8.87
CA GLU A 68 -6.66 12.35 7.99
C GLU A 68 -7.24 11.09 7.37
N TRP A 69 -8.08 10.34 8.09
CA TRP A 69 -8.51 9.03 7.65
C TRP A 69 -9.94 9.03 7.12
N LEU A 70 -10.92 9.43 7.92
CA LEU A 70 -12.33 9.28 7.53
C LEU A 70 -12.78 10.26 6.43
N THR A 71 -12.30 11.50 6.43
CA THR A 71 -12.65 12.50 5.40
C THR A 71 -11.84 12.35 4.11
N ALA A 72 -10.54 12.05 4.19
CA ALA A 72 -9.70 11.87 3.01
C ALA A 72 -9.83 10.46 2.37
N HIS A 73 -10.18 9.42 3.13
CA HIS A 73 -10.14 8.02 2.67
C HIS A 73 -11.50 7.36 2.43
N SER A 74 -12.63 8.08 2.50
CA SER A 74 -13.93 7.54 2.04
C SER A 74 -13.84 7.05 0.58
N ARG A 75 -12.95 7.66 -0.22
CA ARG A 75 -12.61 7.22 -1.59
C ARG A 75 -11.57 6.09 -1.65
N CYS A 76 -10.62 6.04 -0.72
CA CYS A 76 -9.52 5.07 -0.74
C CYS A 76 -9.91 3.66 -0.29
N VAL A 77 -10.92 3.48 0.56
CA VAL A 77 -11.37 2.14 0.95
C VAL A 77 -11.89 1.37 -0.26
N ASN A 78 -12.63 2.04 -1.17
CA ASN A 78 -13.08 1.44 -2.42
C ASN A 78 -11.95 1.25 -3.44
N VAL A 79 -11.00 2.18 -3.55
CA VAL A 79 -9.85 2.05 -4.47
C VAL A 79 -8.88 0.95 -4.03
N ILE A 80 -8.53 0.88 -2.74
CA ILE A 80 -7.64 -0.17 -2.20
C ILE A 80 -8.34 -1.54 -2.25
N LYS A 81 -9.66 -1.64 -2.08
CA LYS A 81 -10.35 -2.95 -2.06
C LYS A 81 -10.76 -3.45 -3.43
N ARG A 82 -11.19 -2.57 -4.34
CA ARG A 82 -11.71 -2.97 -5.65
C ARG A 82 -10.61 -3.14 -6.68
N GLU A 83 -9.55 -2.34 -6.60
CA GLU A 83 -8.41 -2.48 -7.49
C GLU A 83 -7.41 -3.44 -6.84
N ASN A 84 -7.03 -4.51 -7.56
CA ASN A 84 -5.73 -5.14 -7.38
C ASN A 84 -5.43 -5.86 -6.05
N THR A 85 -6.46 -6.27 -5.29
CA THR A 85 -6.26 -7.06 -4.05
C THR A 85 -6.45 -8.56 -4.20
N PHE A 86 -6.79 -9.05 -5.40
CA PHE A 86 -6.97 -10.48 -5.71
C PHE A 86 -7.82 -11.24 -4.66
N ARG A 87 -8.84 -10.60 -4.09
CA ARG A 87 -9.66 -11.18 -3.01
C ARG A 87 -10.50 -12.38 -3.46
N GLU A 88 -10.86 -12.43 -4.74
CA GLU A 88 -11.57 -13.55 -5.34
C GLU A 88 -10.60 -14.49 -6.07
N ARG A 89 -10.93 -15.78 -6.13
CA ARG A 89 -10.18 -16.74 -6.96
C ARG A 89 -10.35 -16.36 -8.43
N LEU A 90 -9.34 -15.68 -8.97
CA LEU A 90 -9.31 -15.34 -10.39
C LEU A 90 -8.86 -16.54 -11.23
N VAL A 91 -9.49 -16.70 -12.40
CA VAL A 91 -8.93 -17.52 -13.46
C VAL A 91 -7.57 -16.95 -13.85
N LEU A 92 -6.60 -17.82 -14.16
CA LEU A 92 -5.20 -17.44 -14.41
C LEU A 92 -5.04 -16.26 -15.37
N SER A 93 -5.84 -16.20 -16.44
CA SER A 93 -5.81 -15.08 -17.41
C SER A 93 -6.13 -13.73 -16.76
N ARG A 94 -7.18 -13.65 -15.94
CA ARG A 94 -7.57 -12.43 -15.21
C ARG A 94 -6.55 -12.06 -14.14
N PHE A 95 -5.96 -13.06 -13.48
CA PHE A 95 -4.87 -12.84 -12.55
C PHE A 95 -3.66 -12.21 -13.24
N LEU A 96 -3.22 -12.76 -14.38
CA LEU A 96 -2.06 -12.26 -15.11
C LEU A 96 -2.26 -10.83 -15.60
N VAL A 97 -3.46 -10.50 -16.11
CA VAL A 97 -3.78 -9.12 -16.53
C VAL A 97 -3.68 -8.17 -15.34
N GLY A 98 -4.36 -8.47 -14.22
CA GLY A 98 -4.31 -7.63 -13.04
C GLY A 98 -2.90 -7.50 -12.46
N ALA A 99 -2.13 -8.59 -12.44
CA ALA A 99 -0.75 -8.57 -11.93
C ALA A 99 0.17 -7.71 -12.80
N ILE A 100 0.05 -7.79 -14.13
CA ILE A 100 0.81 -6.96 -15.06
C ILE A 100 0.45 -5.48 -14.90
N GLU A 101 -0.84 -5.16 -14.78
CA GLU A 101 -1.31 -3.80 -14.57
C GLU A 101 -0.79 -3.22 -13.25
N MET A 102 -0.84 -3.99 -12.17
CA MET A 102 -0.30 -3.63 -10.86
C MET A 102 1.19 -3.30 -10.92
N VAL A 103 1.98 -4.24 -11.45
CA VAL A 103 3.43 -4.09 -11.51
C VAL A 103 3.80 -2.93 -12.43
N SER A 104 3.11 -2.75 -13.54
CA SER A 104 3.32 -1.64 -14.47
C SER A 104 3.05 -0.28 -13.79
N LYS A 105 1.94 -0.17 -13.08
CA LYS A 105 1.58 1.04 -12.33
C LYS A 105 2.60 1.34 -11.24
N TRP A 106 2.97 0.35 -10.41
CA TRP A 106 3.99 0.52 -9.35
C TRP A 106 5.37 0.87 -9.89
N SER A 107 5.70 0.39 -11.08
CA SER A 107 6.98 0.69 -11.71
C SER A 107 7.04 2.13 -12.21
N ARG A 108 5.93 2.64 -12.77
CA ARG A 108 5.86 3.99 -13.38
C ARG A 108 5.51 5.10 -12.39
N ASP A 109 4.75 4.82 -11.33
CA ASP A 109 4.31 5.81 -10.33
C ASP A 109 5.42 6.22 -9.33
N ARG A 110 6.69 5.85 -9.59
CA ARG A 110 7.80 6.22 -8.71
C ARG A 110 8.16 7.70 -8.89
N ASP A 111 8.28 8.41 -7.78
CA ASP A 111 8.53 9.86 -7.75
C ASP A 111 10.02 10.16 -7.98
N GLU A 112 10.31 10.89 -9.07
CA GLU A 112 11.65 11.37 -9.45
C GLU A 112 12.33 12.23 -8.37
N LYS A 113 11.55 12.85 -7.47
CA LYS A 113 12.07 13.73 -6.43
C LYS A 113 12.67 13.00 -5.24
N GLN A 114 12.48 11.67 -5.13
CA GLN A 114 13.10 10.92 -4.05
C GLN A 114 14.58 10.64 -4.36
N PRO A 115 15.51 10.90 -3.42
CA PRO A 115 16.95 10.84 -3.68
C PRO A 115 17.47 9.45 -4.14
N ASN A 116 16.70 8.38 -3.92
CA ASN A 116 17.01 7.01 -4.34
C ASN A 116 15.95 6.43 -5.29
N ALA A 117 15.22 7.28 -6.03
CA ALA A 117 14.20 6.83 -6.96
C ALA A 117 14.83 6.06 -8.12
N ILE A 118 14.64 4.74 -8.15
CA ILE A 118 14.93 3.94 -9.35
C ILE A 118 13.79 4.20 -10.34
N LEU A 119 14.09 4.97 -11.38
CA LEU A 119 13.14 5.25 -12.44
C LEU A 119 12.99 4.04 -13.35
N PHE A 120 11.74 3.76 -13.72
CA PHE A 120 11.47 2.74 -14.72
C PHE A 120 11.87 3.25 -16.09
N VAL A 121 12.88 2.62 -16.70
CA VAL A 121 13.41 3.00 -18.02
C VAL A 121 12.89 2.00 -19.06
N ASN A 122 12.26 2.49 -20.12
CA ASN A 122 11.73 1.63 -21.20
C ASN A 122 12.85 1.07 -22.09
N GLU A 123 13.95 1.80 -22.21
CA GLU A 123 15.10 1.43 -23.05
C GLU A 123 16.33 1.14 -22.19
N PRO A 124 16.98 -0.02 -22.32
CA PRO A 124 18.17 -0.32 -21.55
C PRO A 124 19.32 0.58 -22.00
N THR A 125 19.89 1.36 -21.07
CA THR A 125 21.15 2.05 -21.35
C THR A 125 22.29 1.04 -21.37
N ILE A 126 22.76 0.71 -22.58
CA ILE A 126 23.94 -0.13 -22.78
C ILE A 126 25.17 0.75 -22.76
N THR A 127 25.90 0.74 -21.65
CA THR A 127 27.16 1.47 -21.51
C THR A 127 28.30 0.67 -22.13
N LEU A 128 29.39 1.37 -22.51
CA LEU A 128 30.61 0.71 -22.98
C LEU A 128 31.12 -0.34 -21.99
N ASN A 129 31.05 -0.05 -20.68
CA ASN A 129 31.41 -1.00 -19.62
C ASN A 129 30.60 -2.30 -19.70
N LYS A 130 29.28 -2.21 -19.91
CA LYS A 130 28.41 -3.39 -20.10
C LYS A 130 28.81 -4.17 -21.36
N TRP A 131 29.07 -3.48 -22.48
CA TRP A 131 29.57 -4.11 -23.72
C TRP A 131 30.88 -4.86 -23.51
N THR A 132 31.86 -4.22 -22.87
CA THR A 132 33.18 -4.83 -22.58
C THR A 132 33.02 -6.06 -21.68
N LYS A 133 32.21 -5.99 -20.62
CA LYS A 133 31.92 -7.13 -19.75
C LYS A 133 31.25 -8.28 -20.49
N SER A 134 30.22 -8.00 -21.29
CA SER A 134 29.54 -9.00 -22.11
C SER A 134 30.48 -9.65 -23.11
N TYR A 135 31.38 -8.88 -23.72
CA TYR A 135 32.41 -9.40 -24.62
C TYR A 135 33.39 -10.35 -23.91
N HIS A 136 33.89 -9.97 -22.73
CA HIS A 136 34.75 -10.85 -21.93
C HIS A 136 34.01 -12.11 -21.47
N PHE A 137 32.74 -12.00 -21.06
CA PHE A 137 31.90 -13.15 -20.75
C PHE A 137 31.73 -14.08 -21.95
N ALA A 138 31.44 -13.53 -23.13
CA ALA A 138 31.29 -14.33 -24.35
C ALA A 138 32.58 -15.06 -24.74
N LYS A 139 33.75 -14.47 -24.47
CA LYS A 139 35.07 -15.09 -24.67
C LYS A 139 35.50 -16.05 -23.56
N SER A 140 34.87 -15.99 -22.39
CA SER A 140 35.25 -16.85 -21.27
C SER A 140 34.90 -18.32 -21.57
N PRO A 141 35.77 -19.27 -21.20
CA PRO A 141 35.48 -20.69 -21.37
C PRO A 141 34.25 -21.06 -20.53
N LYS A 142 33.21 -21.58 -21.19
CA LYS A 142 31.99 -22.03 -20.51
C LYS A 142 32.21 -23.45 -20.03
N THR A 143 32.52 -23.61 -18.75
CA THR A 143 32.54 -24.92 -18.12
C THR A 143 31.09 -25.34 -17.86
N ILE A 144 30.65 -26.41 -18.51
CA ILE A 144 29.39 -27.07 -18.17
C ILE A 144 29.72 -27.97 -16.97
N LEU A 145 29.13 -27.66 -15.81
CA LEU A 145 29.14 -28.54 -14.63
C LEU A 145 28.18 -29.71 -14.84
#